data_AF-A0AAV6CZ33-F1
#
_entry.id   AF-A0AAV6CZ33-F1
#
_cell.length_a   1.000
_cell.length_b   1.000
_cell.length_c   1.000
_cell.angle_alpha   90.00
_cell.angle_beta   90.00
_cell.angle_gamma   90.00
#
_symmetry.space_group_name_H-M   'P 1'
#
loop_
_entity.id
_entity.type
_entity.pdbx_description
1 polymer ?
#
loop_
_entity_poly.entity_id
_entity_poly.type
_entity_poly.pdbx_seq_one_letter_code
_entity_poly.pdbx_strand_id
1 'polypeptide(L)' 'MGLGHAGAHPDYPGMVSERYISENNQRLFYQRWEEFMNAESWAEIPISPITARFEGTATIRG' A
#
# COMPACT_ATOMS: atom_id res chain seq x y z
N MET A 1 -6.97 13.43 11.12
CA MET A 1 -6.95 14.62 10.24
C MET A 1 -7.01 14.23 8.77
N GLY A 2 -7.81 14.93 7.95
CA GLY A 2 -7.89 14.70 6.50
C GLY A 2 -8.53 13.37 6.09
N LEU A 3 -9.49 12.86 6.87
CA LEU A 3 -10.30 11.69 6.48
C LEU A 3 -11.24 12.08 5.34
N GLY A 4 -11.42 11.20 4.36
CA GLY A 4 -12.24 11.45 3.17
C GLY A 4 -11.60 12.38 2.13
N HIS A 5 -10.39 12.89 2.39
CA HIS A 5 -9.64 13.79 1.49
C HIS A 5 -8.42 13.09 0.87
N ALA A 6 -8.58 11.81 0.55
CA ALA A 6 -7.57 11.03 -0.15
C ALA A 6 -8.25 10.04 -1.10
N GLY A 7 -7.63 9.78 -2.25
CA GLY A 7 -8.21 8.94 -3.28
C GLY A 7 -7.21 8.55 -4.37
N ALA A 8 -7.71 7.92 -5.42
CA ALA A 8 -6.92 7.62 -6.61
C ALA A 8 -6.54 8.91 -7.35
N HIS A 9 -5.33 8.96 -7.90
CA HIS A 9 -4.85 10.08 -8.69
C HIS A 9 -4.50 9.60 -10.11
N PRO A 10 -4.77 10.37 -11.18
CA PRO A 10 -4.49 9.94 -12.55
C PRO A 10 -3.01 9.60 -12.80
N ASP A 11 -2.09 10.37 -12.19
CA ASP A 11 -0.66 10.22 -12.43
C ASP A 11 0.10 9.47 -11.32
N TYR A 12 -0.52 9.29 -10.16
CA TYR A 12 0.16 8.76 -8.98
C TYR A 12 -0.53 7.49 -8.48
N PRO A 13 0.21 6.38 -8.29
CA PRO A 13 -0.37 5.13 -7.84
C PRO A 13 -0.74 5.19 -6.34
N GLY A 14 -1.65 4.31 -5.95
CA GLY A 14 -2.08 4.17 -4.56
C GLY A 14 -3.05 5.26 -4.12
N MET A 15 -3.09 5.53 -2.82
CA MET A 15 -3.98 6.50 -2.20
C MET A 15 -3.23 7.81 -1.94
N VAL A 16 -3.70 8.89 -2.56
CA VAL A 16 -3.04 10.20 -2.56
C VAL A 16 -3.91 11.20 -1.82
N SER A 17 -3.32 11.93 -0.88
CA SER A 17 -3.98 13.03 -0.18
C SER A 17 -4.17 14.23 -1.11
N GLU A 18 -5.33 14.89 -1.02
CA GLU A 18 -5.62 16.13 -1.76
C GLU A 18 -4.78 17.32 -1.28
N ARG A 19 -4.27 17.26 -0.04
CA ARG A 19 -3.52 18.36 0.59
C ARG A 19 -2.17 17.90 1.13
N TYR A 20 -1.23 18.85 1.17
CA TYR A 20 0.13 18.63 1.65
C TYR A 20 0.19 18.24 3.13
N ILE A 21 -0.53 18.95 4.01
CA ILE A 21 -0.59 18.62 5.44
C ILE A 21 -1.77 17.68 5.65
N SER A 22 -1.46 16.42 5.94
CA SER A 22 -2.45 15.40 6.24
C SER A 22 -1.86 14.32 7.14
N GLU A 23 -2.74 13.47 7.67
CA GLU A 23 -2.36 12.25 8.38
C GLU A 23 -2.53 10.98 7.53
N ASN A 24 -2.62 11.14 6.21
CA ASN A 24 -2.94 10.02 5.31
C ASN A 24 -1.86 8.93 5.36
N ASN A 25 -0.60 9.33 5.28
CA ASN A 25 0.52 8.38 5.24
C ASN A 25 0.74 7.72 6.61
N GLN A 26 0.50 8.44 7.70
CA GLN A 26 0.58 7.91 9.06
C GLN A 26 -0.46 6.81 9.27
N ARG A 27 -1.70 7.00 8.81
CA ARG A 27 -2.73 5.94 8.86
C ARG A 27 -2.34 4.72 8.05
N LEU A 28 -1.87 4.90 6.81
CA LEU A 28 -1.45 3.78 5.97
C LEU A 28 -0.26 3.03 6.58
N PHE A 29 0.67 3.74 7.22
CA PHE A 29 1.76 3.13 7.97
C PHE A 29 1.24 2.27 9.13
N TYR A 30 0.38 2.82 9.98
CA TYR A 30 -0.13 2.09 11.13
C TYR A 30 -1.09 0.96 10.76
N GLN A 31 -1.80 1.08 9.64
CA GLN A 31 -2.60 -0.03 9.08
C GLN A 31 -1.69 -1.20 8.68
N ARG A 32 -0.59 -0.94 7.96
CA ARG A 32 0.36 -2.02 7.67
C ARG A 32 0.98 -2.54 8.96
N TRP A 33 1.37 -1.66 9.87
CA TRP A 33 1.93 -2.07 11.16
C TRP A 33 1.00 -3.03 11.92
N GLU A 34 -0.31 -2.74 12.04
CA GLU A 34 -1.24 -3.66 12.72
C GLU A 34 -1.39 -4.98 11.97
N GLU A 35 -1.40 -4.97 10.63
CA GLU A 35 -1.45 -6.20 9.83
C GLU A 35 -0.21 -7.07 10.07
N PHE A 36 0.98 -6.46 10.19
CA PHE A 36 2.23 -7.16 10.50
C PHE A 36 2.28 -7.67 11.93
N MET A 37 1.82 -6.88 12.91
CA MET A 37 1.91 -7.26 14.31
C MET A 37 0.92 -8.35 14.71
N ASN A 38 -0.17 -8.51 13.95
CA ASN A 38 -1.20 -9.53 14.21
C ASN A 38 -1.05 -10.80 13.35
N ALA A 39 -0.10 -10.84 12.40
CA ALA A 39 0.15 -12.02 11.58
C ALA A 39 1.17 -12.97 12.24
N GLU A 40 0.89 -14.28 12.24
CA GLU A 40 1.85 -15.29 12.72
C GLU A 40 2.93 -15.60 11.66
N SER A 41 2.63 -15.32 10.39
CA SER A 41 3.56 -15.55 9.29
C SER A 41 3.28 -14.65 8.09
N TRP A 42 4.24 -14.59 7.16
CA TRP A 42 4.09 -13.86 5.89
C TRP A 42 2.93 -14.35 5.04
N ALA A 43 2.49 -15.60 5.18
CA ALA A 43 1.38 -16.16 4.42
C ALA A 43 0.03 -15.54 4.80
N GLU A 44 -0.08 -14.94 5.98
CA GLU A 44 -1.30 -14.30 6.48
C GLU A 44 -1.40 -12.83 6.09
N ILE A 45 -0.31 -12.25 5.60
CA ILE A 45 -0.28 -10.85 5.21
C ILE A 45 -0.74 -10.73 3.76
N PRO A 46 -1.78 -9.93 3.44
CA PRO A 46 -2.22 -9.74 2.07
C PRO A 46 -1.12 -9.03 1.27
N ILE A 47 -0.51 -9.76 0.34
CA ILE A 47 0.45 -9.21 -0.62
C ILE A 47 -0.33 -8.80 -1.86
N SER A 48 -0.33 -7.50 -2.17
CA SER A 48 -0.93 -7.01 -3.42
C SER A 48 -0.31 -7.73 -4.62
N PRO A 49 -1.12 -8.14 -5.62
CA PRO A 49 -0.59 -8.76 -6.82
C PRO A 49 0.40 -7.83 -7.50
N ILE A 50 1.51 -8.38 -7.98
CA ILE A 50 2.50 -7.60 -8.69
C ILE A 50 1.92 -7.18 -10.03
N THR A 51 1.78 -5.87 -10.21
CA THR A 51 1.35 -5.25 -11.47
C THR A 51 2.52 -4.75 -12.31
N ALA A 52 3.75 -4.85 -11.79
CA ALA A 52 4.96 -4.48 -12.51
C ALA A 52 5.16 -5.38 -13.73
N ARG A 53 5.48 -4.79 -14.88
CA ARG A 53 5.94 -5.52 -16.06
C ARG A 53 7.43 -5.75 -15.93
N PHE A 54 7.84 -6.99 -15.75
CA PHE A 54 9.25 -7.36 -15.76
C PHE A 54 9.74 -7.43 -17.20
N GLU A 55 10.80 -6.69 -17.53
CA GLU A 55 11.50 -6.85 -18.80
C GLU A 55 12.49 -8.03 -18.67
N GLY A 56 12.05 -9.24 -19.04
CA GLY A 56 12.92 -10.42 -19.06
C GLY A 56 12.24 -11.71 -18.56
N THR A 57 13.04 -12.75 -18.28
CA THR A 57 12.57 -14.05 -17.76
C THR A 57 12.40 -14.09 -16.24
N ALA A 58 12.54 -12.94 -15.57
CA ALA A 58 12.32 -12.82 -14.14
C ALA A 58 10.87 -13.18 -13.81
N THR A 59 10.69 -14.27 -13.09
CA THR A 59 9.41 -14.74 -12.56
C THR A 59 9.57 -14.98 -11.07
N ILE A 60 8.49 -14.79 -10.31
CA ILE A 60 8.47 -15.21 -8.91
C ILE A 60 8.14 -16.70 -8.86
N ARG A 61 8.97 -17.47 -8.14
CA ARG A 61 8.56 -18.77 -7.61
C ARG A 61 7.95 -18.52 -6.24
N GLY A 62 6.65 -18.74 -6.14
CA GLY A 62 5.92 -18.77 -4.87
C GLY A 62 6.28 -20.00 -4.06
#